data_AF-A0A7K0DY29-F1
#
_entry.id   AF-A0A7K0DY29-F1
#
_cell.length_a   1.000
_cell.length_b   1.000
_cell.length_c   1.000
_cell.angle_alpha   90.00
_cell.angle_beta   90.00
_cell.angle_gamma   90.00
#
_symmetry.space_group_name_H-M   'P 1'
#
loop_
_entity.id
_entity.type
_entity.pdbx_description
1 polymer ?
#
loop_
_entity_poly.entity_id
_entity_poly.type
_entity_poly.pdbx_seq_one_letter_code
_entity_poly.pdbx_strand_id
1 'polypeptide(L)'
;MATVLRMLLAEQHLTNHSDFLAAYDRCAAQLDPPIPAGYGPAKTQFYQWLSGRMVGLPRDYHCRVLVKMFPGWTVERLFQMADAATVAARAHELGVPAPDIELGTFLGAEVITSGITLVYPTFELPIQPVHTHSAAEAGHRWAFARKPRVFAADRHVDVLTALPEPETRGLLHVFTAFQRHTGIPIDIRGDRYVAAHSDRPYLSFGLMGNDCTRKYLEGAERPLFTVDGGAEYCSRFAQLELTDGSRYSSTGDYDIGVIARVRPVPDPHPDRYWMFCAGLGPRGMTGASRYLAGCWSPLQQRVGDREFVAVVGVGTDSDDTVHLEHLLIDSET
;
A
#
# COMPACT_ATOMS: atom_id res chain seq x y z
N MET A 1 19.72 6.41 26.51
CA MET A 1 18.87 5.28 26.09
C MET A 1 17.77 5.08 27.12
N ALA A 2 16.51 4.94 26.70
CA ALA A 2 15.33 4.89 27.56
C ALA A 2 14.55 3.59 27.34
N THR A 3 13.92 3.05 28.38
CA THR A 3 13.00 1.91 28.26
C THR A 3 11.65 2.34 27.68
N VAL A 4 10.90 1.40 27.11
CA VAL A 4 9.50 1.60 26.70
C VAL A 4 8.65 2.10 27.87
N LEU A 5 8.85 1.55 29.07
CA LEU A 5 8.21 2.02 30.29
C LEU A 5 8.44 3.51 30.54
N ARG A 6 9.66 4.02 30.30
CA ARG A 6 9.97 5.44 30.46
C ARG A 6 9.24 6.31 29.43
N MET A 7 9.02 5.82 28.21
CA MET A 7 8.24 6.54 27.20
C MET A 7 6.76 6.60 27.58
N LEU A 8 6.16 5.47 27.96
CA LEU A 8 4.74 5.40 28.34
C LEU A 8 4.43 6.24 29.58
N LEU A 9 5.36 6.28 30.54
CA LEU A 9 5.23 7.15 31.71
C LEU A 9 5.31 8.64 31.34
N ALA A 10 6.08 9.01 30.33
CA ALA A 10 6.11 10.39 29.84
C ALA A 10 4.80 10.78 29.15
N GLU A 11 4.22 9.89 28.34
CA GLU A 11 2.93 10.09 27.66
C GLU A 11 1.76 10.23 28.64
N GLN A 12 1.76 9.46 29.73
CA GLN A 12 0.75 9.55 30.78
C GLN A 12 1.06 10.63 31.84
N HIS A 13 2.10 11.45 31.62
CA HIS A 13 2.58 12.47 32.56
C HIS A 13 3.00 11.94 33.95
N LEU A 14 3.27 10.64 34.08
CA LEU A 14 3.71 9.94 35.30
C LEU A 14 5.25 9.93 35.42
N THR A 15 5.87 11.09 35.22
CA THR A 15 7.34 11.20 35.15
C THR A 15 8.03 11.22 36.51
N ASN A 16 7.29 11.57 37.57
CA ASN A 16 7.79 11.58 38.95
C ASN A 16 7.44 10.30 39.70
N HIS A 17 8.32 9.87 40.61
CA HIS A 17 8.12 8.64 41.41
C HIS A 17 6.85 8.68 42.27
N SER A 18 6.48 9.84 42.82
CA SER A 18 5.24 10.01 43.61
C SER A 18 3.98 9.79 42.78
N ASP A 19 3.96 10.35 41.56
CA ASP A 19 2.80 10.29 40.66
C ASP A 19 2.63 8.87 40.10
N PHE A 20 3.77 8.24 39.77
CA PHE A 20 3.79 6.83 39.43
C PHE A 20 3.28 5.94 40.56
N LEU A 21 3.72 6.15 41.81
CA LEU A 21 3.24 5.35 42.96
C LEU A 21 1.74 5.50 43.19
N ALA A 22 1.19 6.72 43.05
CA ALA A 22 -0.25 6.93 43.20
C ALA A 22 -1.06 6.23 42.09
N ALA A 23 -0.55 6.17 40.86
CA ALA A 23 -1.16 5.38 39.79
C ALA A 23 -0.99 3.86 40.03
N TYR A 24 0.18 3.46 40.51
CA TYR A 24 0.51 2.08 40.83
C TYR A 24 -0.42 1.52 41.91
N ASP A 25 -0.59 2.22 43.03
CA ASP A 25 -1.43 1.77 44.15
C ASP A 25 -2.91 1.68 43.74
N ARG A 26 -3.39 2.58 42.87
CA ARG A 26 -4.75 2.50 42.30
C ARG A 26 -4.96 1.23 41.48
N CYS A 27 -3.99 0.87 40.63
CA CYS A 27 -4.06 -0.34 39.83
C CYS A 27 -3.87 -1.61 40.66
N ALA A 28 -2.99 -1.56 41.67
CA ALA A 28 -2.71 -2.65 42.59
C ALA A 28 -3.94 -3.05 43.43
N ALA A 29 -4.75 -2.07 43.83
CA ALA A 29 -6.02 -2.29 44.54
C ALA A 29 -7.12 -2.94 43.68
N GLN A 30 -7.00 -2.89 42.35
CA GLN A 30 -7.97 -3.46 41.40
C GLN A 30 -7.60 -4.88 40.93
N LEU A 31 -6.49 -5.44 41.43
CA LEU A 31 -6.09 -6.82 41.12
C LEU A 31 -6.84 -7.81 42.00
N ASP A 32 -6.92 -9.06 41.54
CA ASP A 32 -7.47 -10.18 42.31
C ASP A 32 -6.38 -11.26 42.52
N PRO A 33 -5.85 -11.48 43.74
CA PRO A 33 -6.14 -10.72 44.96
C PRO A 33 -5.53 -9.30 44.92
N PRO A 34 -6.12 -8.33 45.64
CA PRO A 34 -5.63 -6.96 45.67
C PRO A 34 -4.32 -6.87 46.46
N ILE A 35 -3.41 -6.03 45.98
CA ILE A 35 -2.12 -5.78 46.66
C ILE A 35 -2.29 -4.55 47.57
N PRO A 36 -1.91 -4.61 48.85
CA PRO A 36 -2.04 -3.47 49.77
C PRO A 36 -1.23 -2.24 49.31
N ALA A 37 -1.75 -1.05 49.59
CA ALA A 37 -1.03 0.20 49.34
C ALA A 37 0.31 0.23 50.09
N GLY A 38 1.35 0.80 49.47
CA GLY A 38 2.70 0.86 50.04
C GLY A 38 3.63 -0.30 49.66
N TYR A 39 3.15 -1.27 48.86
CA TYR A 39 3.97 -2.33 48.25
C TYR A 39 4.54 -1.95 46.87
N GLY A 40 4.44 -0.67 46.48
CA GLY A 40 5.03 -0.12 45.26
C GLY A 40 6.56 -0.15 45.27
N PRO A 41 7.21 -0.02 44.09
CA PRO A 41 8.66 -0.08 43.99
C PRO A 41 9.33 1.10 44.70
N ALA A 42 10.44 0.83 45.38
CA ALA A 42 11.27 1.86 45.97
C ALA A 42 11.80 2.84 44.91
N LYS A 43 12.11 4.08 45.29
CA LYS A 43 12.56 5.14 44.37
C LYS A 43 13.77 4.72 43.53
N THR A 44 14.71 3.98 44.14
CA THR A 44 15.88 3.40 43.46
C THR A 44 15.49 2.36 42.42
N GLN A 45 14.58 1.45 42.76
CA GLN A 45 14.05 0.44 41.86
C GLN A 45 13.30 1.06 40.69
N PHE A 46 12.50 2.11 40.94
CA PHE A 46 11.82 2.88 39.90
C PHE A 46 12.80 3.52 38.90
N TYR A 47 13.85 4.22 39.34
CA TYR A 47 14.80 4.78 38.38
C TYR A 47 15.65 3.71 37.68
N GLN A 48 15.91 2.57 38.32
CA GLN A 48 16.55 1.41 37.67
C GLN A 48 15.67 0.87 36.53
N TRP A 49 14.37 0.74 36.76
CA TRP A 49 13.37 0.35 35.76
C TRP A 49 13.36 1.27 34.53
N LEU A 50 13.46 2.58 34.74
CA LEU A 50 13.51 3.57 33.66
C LEU A 50 14.84 3.59 32.90
N SER A 51 15.92 3.18 33.57
CA SER A 51 17.28 3.16 33.00
C SER A 51 17.57 1.93 32.14
N GLY A 52 16.75 0.87 32.26
CA GLY A 52 16.95 -0.41 31.59
C GLY A 52 18.10 -1.26 32.13
N ARG A 53 18.75 -0.85 33.22
CA ARG A 53 19.86 -1.57 33.86
C ARG A 53 19.37 -2.62 34.85
N MET A 54 18.39 -3.43 34.45
CA MET A 54 17.88 -4.52 35.29
C MET A 54 18.46 -5.87 34.88
N VAL A 55 18.77 -6.69 35.88
CA VAL A 55 19.10 -8.11 35.68
C VAL A 55 17.81 -8.90 35.86
N GLY A 56 17.14 -9.19 34.75
CA GLY A 56 15.86 -9.92 34.74
C GLY A 56 14.62 -9.06 35.00
N LEU A 57 13.47 -9.73 35.09
CA LEU A 57 12.16 -9.10 35.30
C LEU A 57 11.94 -8.77 36.80
N PRO A 58 11.07 -7.79 37.11
CA PRO A 58 10.63 -7.56 38.48
C PRO A 58 9.94 -8.77 39.10
N ARG A 59 9.71 -8.71 40.42
CA ARG A 59 8.89 -9.72 41.11
C ARG A 59 7.49 -9.80 40.50
N ASP A 60 6.92 -10.99 40.49
CA ASP A 60 5.63 -11.32 39.86
C ASP A 60 4.51 -10.31 40.17
N TYR A 61 4.37 -9.88 41.42
CA TYR A 61 3.33 -8.91 41.79
C TYR A 61 3.53 -7.53 41.14
N HIS A 62 4.77 -7.09 40.90
CA HIS A 62 5.04 -5.86 40.13
C HIS A 62 4.70 -6.04 38.66
N CYS A 63 4.97 -7.22 38.10
CA CYS A 63 4.59 -7.58 36.74
C CYS A 63 3.08 -7.43 36.55
N ARG A 64 2.28 -8.00 37.46
CA ARG A 64 0.81 -7.93 37.43
C ARG A 64 0.28 -6.50 37.49
N VAL A 65 0.84 -5.65 38.34
CA VAL A 65 0.43 -4.24 38.42
C VAL A 65 0.81 -3.48 37.15
N LEU A 66 2.00 -3.71 36.60
CA LEU A 66 2.46 -3.05 35.38
C LEU A 66 1.61 -3.41 34.15
N VAL A 67 1.24 -4.69 33.97
CA VAL A 67 0.30 -5.12 32.92
C VAL A 67 -1.06 -4.43 33.08
N LYS A 68 -1.51 -4.25 34.33
CA LYS A 68 -2.79 -3.59 34.61
C LYS A 68 -2.73 -2.07 34.37
N MET A 69 -1.61 -1.42 34.68
CA MET A 69 -1.39 0.01 34.44
C MET A 69 -1.28 0.33 32.94
N PHE A 70 -0.71 -0.59 32.17
CA PHE A 70 -0.50 -0.44 30.73
C PHE A 70 -1.17 -1.61 29.98
N PRO A 71 -2.51 -1.62 29.91
CA PRO A 71 -3.23 -2.68 29.20
C PRO A 71 -2.76 -2.72 27.74
N GLY A 72 -2.46 -3.92 27.24
CA GLY A 72 -1.85 -4.16 25.93
C GLY A 72 -0.33 -4.39 25.95
N TRP A 73 0.36 -4.05 27.05
CA TRP A 73 1.81 -4.22 27.16
C TRP A 73 2.19 -5.41 28.05
N THR A 74 3.09 -6.28 27.56
CA THR A 74 3.71 -7.31 28.41
C THR A 74 4.87 -6.72 29.22
N VAL A 75 5.21 -7.35 30.33
CA VAL A 75 6.21 -6.81 31.27
C VAL A 75 7.60 -6.85 30.67
N GLU A 76 7.91 -7.88 29.89
CA GLU A 76 9.14 -7.99 29.12
C GLU A 76 9.29 -6.82 28.16
N ARG A 77 8.20 -6.39 27.53
CA ARG A 77 8.18 -5.26 26.58
C ARG A 77 8.36 -3.92 27.27
N LEU A 78 7.74 -3.72 28.44
CA LEU A 78 7.91 -2.50 29.23
C LEU A 78 9.39 -2.23 29.57
N PHE A 79 10.18 -3.29 29.80
CA PHE A 79 11.59 -3.17 30.15
C PHE A 79 12.57 -3.26 28.97
N GLN A 80 12.09 -3.38 27.73
CA GLN A 80 12.95 -3.32 26.55
C GLN A 80 13.45 -1.90 26.27
N MET A 81 14.65 -1.81 25.68
CA MET A 81 15.21 -0.55 25.17
C MET A 81 14.44 -0.08 23.94
N ALA A 82 14.12 1.21 23.89
CA ALA A 82 13.24 1.80 22.87
C ALA A 82 13.66 1.49 21.42
N ASP A 83 14.97 1.37 21.10
CA ASP A 83 15.43 1.04 19.74
C ASP A 83 15.10 -0.39 19.26
N ALA A 84 14.87 -1.34 20.17
CA ALA A 84 14.51 -2.72 19.79
C ALA A 84 12.99 -2.95 19.73
N ALA A 85 12.18 -2.02 20.26
CA ALA A 85 10.74 -2.18 20.46
C ALA A 85 9.89 -1.42 19.44
N THR A 86 10.40 -0.36 18.79
CA THR A 86 9.61 0.42 17.80
C THR A 86 9.31 -0.38 16.52
N VAL A 87 10.12 -1.40 16.21
CA VAL A 87 9.92 -2.30 15.05
C VAL A 87 9.04 -3.51 15.40
N ALA A 88 9.04 -3.97 16.66
CA ALA A 88 8.32 -5.17 17.07
C ALA A 88 6.91 -4.92 17.62
N ALA A 89 6.62 -3.72 18.16
CA ALA A 89 5.38 -3.44 18.88
C ALA A 89 4.16 -3.17 17.98
N ARG A 90 4.35 -2.73 16.72
CA ARG A 90 3.22 -2.56 15.78
C ARG A 90 2.77 -3.86 15.09
N ALA A 91 3.57 -4.93 15.18
CA ALA A 91 3.28 -6.19 14.49
C ALA A 91 2.50 -7.22 15.34
N HIS A 92 2.51 -7.10 16.68
CA HIS A 92 2.00 -8.20 17.54
C HIS A 92 0.57 -7.99 18.09
N GLU A 93 -0.01 -6.79 18.04
CA GLU A 93 -1.38 -6.55 18.54
C GLU A 93 -2.50 -7.05 17.60
N LEU A 94 -2.20 -7.49 16.37
CA LEU A 94 -3.21 -7.92 15.40
C LEU A 94 -2.97 -9.31 14.77
N GLY A 95 -1.98 -10.08 15.26
CA GLY A 95 -1.67 -11.38 14.65
C GLY A 95 -1.22 -11.28 13.18
N VAL A 96 -0.64 -10.15 12.80
CA VAL A 96 -0.19 -9.90 11.44
C VAL A 96 1.17 -10.59 11.24
N PRO A 97 1.35 -11.42 10.20
CA PRO A 97 2.63 -12.08 9.94
C PRO A 97 3.75 -11.04 9.77
N ALA A 98 4.98 -11.39 10.12
CA ALA A 98 6.13 -10.50 9.91
C ALA A 98 6.19 -10.05 8.44
N PRO A 99 6.62 -8.81 8.15
CA PRO A 99 6.78 -8.37 6.76
C PRO A 99 7.76 -9.29 6.03
N ASP A 100 7.34 -9.81 4.88
CA ASP A 100 8.22 -10.53 3.96
C ASP A 100 9.23 -9.55 3.38
N ILE A 101 10.50 -9.76 3.75
CA ILE A 101 11.63 -8.91 3.36
C ILE A 101 11.84 -8.97 1.85
N GLU A 102 11.59 -10.12 1.21
CA GLU A 102 11.75 -10.28 -0.23
C GLU A 102 10.69 -9.44 -0.97
N LEU A 103 9.43 -9.50 -0.53
CA LEU A 103 8.38 -8.67 -1.12
C LEU A 103 8.62 -7.18 -0.82
N GLY A 104 9.08 -6.84 0.39
CA GLY A 104 9.47 -5.48 0.74
C GLY A 104 10.59 -4.95 -0.16
N THR A 105 11.57 -5.78 -0.50
CA THR A 105 12.64 -5.41 -1.44
C THR A 105 12.09 -5.22 -2.85
N PHE A 106 11.15 -6.08 -3.28
CA PHE A 106 10.52 -5.95 -4.59
C PHE A 106 9.67 -4.69 -4.74
N LEU A 107 8.91 -4.34 -3.70
CA LEU A 107 8.03 -3.16 -3.68
C LEU A 107 8.76 -1.86 -3.26
N GLY A 108 9.99 -1.97 -2.78
CA GLY A 108 10.81 -0.87 -2.23
C GLY A 108 10.76 -0.82 -0.71
N ALA A 109 11.91 -0.67 -0.05
CA ALA A 109 12.02 -0.81 1.40
C ALA A 109 11.12 0.15 2.18
N GLU A 110 10.73 1.29 1.60
CA GLU A 110 9.79 2.24 2.20
C GLU A 110 8.46 1.56 2.60
N VAL A 111 7.98 0.58 1.81
CA VAL A 111 6.70 -0.11 2.07
C VAL A 111 6.65 -0.85 3.40
N ILE A 112 7.80 -1.25 3.94
CA ILE A 112 7.87 -1.89 5.27
C ILE A 112 7.41 -0.92 6.36
N THR A 113 7.65 0.38 6.17
CA THR A 113 7.36 1.43 7.14
C THR A 113 6.07 2.18 6.86
N SER A 114 5.81 2.52 5.59
CA SER A 114 4.66 3.33 5.17
C SER A 114 3.46 2.50 4.71
N GLY A 115 3.67 1.21 4.46
CA GLY A 115 2.75 0.39 3.67
C GLY A 115 2.80 0.74 2.18
N ILE A 116 1.95 0.06 1.42
CA ILE A 116 1.74 0.30 -0.01
C ILE A 116 0.27 0.66 -0.27
N THR A 117 0.04 1.59 -1.19
CA THR A 117 -1.33 1.93 -1.64
C THR A 117 -1.64 1.22 -2.96
N LEU A 118 -2.71 0.44 -3.00
CA LEU A 118 -3.27 -0.11 -4.24
C LEU A 118 -4.25 0.90 -4.83
N VAL A 119 -4.03 1.30 -6.08
CA VAL A 119 -4.70 2.44 -6.69
C VAL A 119 -5.63 2.02 -7.81
N TYR A 120 -6.92 2.16 -7.61
CA TYR A 120 -7.94 1.88 -8.64
C TYR A 120 -8.36 3.17 -9.37
N PRO A 121 -8.79 3.09 -10.64
CA PRO A 121 -9.24 4.26 -11.36
C PRO A 121 -10.66 4.66 -10.95
N THR A 122 -10.90 5.95 -10.75
CA THR A 122 -12.23 6.50 -10.44
C THR A 122 -12.91 7.08 -11.67
N PHE A 123 -14.12 6.59 -11.96
CA PHE A 123 -14.97 7.11 -13.03
C PHE A 123 -16.20 7.76 -12.43
N GLU A 124 -16.41 9.02 -12.75
CA GLU A 124 -17.63 9.72 -12.40
C GLU A 124 -18.62 9.57 -13.54
N LEU A 125 -19.75 8.96 -13.25
CA LEU A 125 -20.87 8.86 -14.17
C LEU A 125 -21.83 10.01 -13.86
N PRO A 126 -22.01 10.97 -14.78
CA PRO A 126 -23.01 12.00 -14.58
C PRO A 126 -24.39 11.35 -14.59
N ILE A 127 -25.12 11.44 -13.48
CA ILE A 127 -26.54 11.08 -13.47
C ILE A 127 -27.28 12.21 -14.21
N GLN A 128 -27.69 11.97 -15.45
CA GLN A 128 -28.72 12.80 -16.07
C GLN A 128 -30.08 12.41 -15.49
N PRO A 129 -30.92 13.36 -15.04
CA PRO A 129 -32.33 13.06 -14.80
C PRO A 129 -32.93 12.58 -16.13
N VAL A 130 -33.59 11.42 -16.09
CA VAL A 130 -34.22 10.78 -17.24
C VAL A 130 -35.28 11.71 -17.81
N HIS A 131 -34.96 12.43 -18.88
CA HIS A 131 -35.99 12.84 -19.83
C HIS A 131 -36.23 11.65 -20.76
N THR A 132 -37.46 11.14 -20.72
CA THR A 132 -37.97 10.05 -21.54
C THR A 132 -37.63 10.28 -23.02
N HIS A 133 -36.58 9.63 -23.52
CA HIS A 133 -36.32 9.51 -24.95
C HIS A 133 -36.76 8.11 -25.41
N SER A 134 -37.60 8.16 -26.45
CA SER A 134 -38.30 7.05 -27.10
C SER A 134 -37.39 5.87 -27.44
N ALA A 135 -37.94 4.67 -27.30
CA ALA A 135 -37.33 3.39 -27.64
C ALA A 135 -37.13 3.25 -29.16
N ALA A 136 -36.07 3.84 -29.70
CA ALA A 136 -35.57 3.55 -31.04
C ALA A 136 -34.12 4.05 -31.17
N GLU A 137 -33.15 3.24 -30.71
CA GLU A 137 -31.74 3.21 -31.16
C GLU A 137 -30.91 2.34 -30.20
N ALA A 138 -31.27 1.05 -30.11
CA ALA A 138 -30.50 0.04 -29.41
C ALA A 138 -29.25 -0.34 -30.25
N GLY A 139 -28.17 0.40 -30.04
CA GLY A 139 -26.91 0.16 -30.74
C GLY A 139 -25.75 1.02 -30.26
N HIS A 140 -25.70 1.38 -28.98
CA HIS A 140 -24.67 2.29 -28.47
C HIS A 140 -24.00 1.71 -27.23
N ARG A 141 -22.77 1.20 -27.43
CA ARG A 141 -21.77 1.06 -26.36
C ARG A 141 -21.57 2.44 -25.77
N TRP A 142 -21.97 2.63 -24.51
CA TRP A 142 -21.83 3.90 -23.82
C TRP A 142 -20.35 4.25 -23.64
N ALA A 143 -19.84 5.13 -24.49
CA ALA A 143 -18.54 5.78 -24.30
C ALA A 143 -18.74 6.92 -23.30
N PHE A 144 -18.32 6.73 -22.04
CA PHE A 144 -18.37 7.79 -21.04
C PHE A 144 -17.22 8.76 -21.27
N ALA A 145 -17.53 9.95 -21.79
CA ALA A 145 -16.55 11.01 -22.00
C ALA A 145 -16.31 11.81 -20.72
N ARG A 146 -15.06 11.85 -20.25
CA ARG A 146 -14.56 12.78 -19.22
C ARG A 146 -14.53 14.21 -19.77
N LYS A 147 -15.63 14.97 -19.69
CA LYS A 147 -15.56 16.43 -19.79
C LYS A 147 -15.66 17.02 -18.38
N PRO A 148 -14.63 17.71 -17.87
CA PRO A 148 -14.76 18.48 -16.64
C PRO A 148 -15.65 19.67 -16.97
N ARG A 149 -16.89 19.67 -16.47
CA ARG A 149 -17.72 20.87 -16.45
C ARG A 149 -17.58 21.49 -15.07
N VAL A 150 -17.08 22.72 -15.04
CA VAL A 150 -17.16 23.59 -13.86
C VAL A 150 -18.64 23.84 -13.60
N PHE A 151 -19.20 23.24 -12.55
CA PHE A 151 -20.57 23.52 -12.13
C PHE A 151 -20.55 24.44 -10.91
N ALA A 152 -21.39 25.48 -10.95
CA ALA A 152 -21.62 26.42 -9.88
C ALA A 152 -22.06 25.70 -8.59
N ALA A 153 -21.57 26.21 -7.47
CA ALA A 153 -21.46 25.56 -6.16
C ALA A 153 -22.78 25.26 -5.41
N ASP A 154 -23.92 25.04 -6.08
CA ASP A 154 -25.21 24.95 -5.38
C ASP A 154 -26.19 23.90 -5.90
N ARG A 155 -25.69 22.77 -6.41
CA ARG A 155 -26.49 21.55 -6.56
C ARG A 155 -25.74 20.38 -6.00
N HIS A 156 -26.35 19.66 -5.06
CA HIS A 156 -25.96 18.28 -4.74
C HIS A 156 -26.04 17.47 -6.03
N VAL A 157 -24.91 17.35 -6.72
CA VAL A 157 -24.77 16.44 -7.85
C VAL A 157 -24.55 15.07 -7.23
N ASP A 158 -25.58 14.22 -7.29
CA ASP A 158 -25.40 12.78 -7.05
C ASP A 158 -24.46 12.26 -8.14
N VAL A 159 -23.17 12.21 -7.84
CA VAL A 159 -22.15 11.65 -8.74
C VAL A 159 -22.01 10.17 -8.41
N LEU A 160 -22.39 9.30 -9.34
CA LEU A 160 -22.09 7.87 -9.20
C LEU A 160 -20.62 7.65 -9.52
N THR A 161 -19.90 7.07 -8.58
CA THR A 161 -18.54 6.58 -8.82
C THR A 161 -18.64 5.14 -9.31
N ALA A 162 -18.11 4.86 -10.49
CA ALA A 162 -18.00 3.51 -11.05
C ALA A 162 -16.55 3.03 -11.02
N LEU A 163 -16.41 1.73 -10.79
CA LEU A 163 -15.15 0.99 -10.82
C LEU A 163 -15.20 0.06 -12.04
N PRO A 164 -14.22 0.11 -12.95
CA PRO A 164 -14.18 -0.85 -14.04
C PRO A 164 -13.91 -2.24 -13.48
N GLU A 165 -14.61 -3.21 -14.05
CA GLU A 165 -14.52 -4.59 -13.64
C GLU A 165 -13.11 -5.19 -13.83
N PRO A 166 -12.42 -4.98 -14.97
CA PRO A 166 -11.08 -5.56 -15.16
C PRO A 166 -10.10 -5.07 -14.08
N GLU A 167 -10.04 -3.76 -13.84
CA GLU A 167 -9.18 -3.11 -12.82
C GLU A 167 -9.50 -3.57 -11.41
N THR A 168 -10.77 -3.74 -11.09
CA THR A 168 -11.18 -4.33 -9.81
C THR A 168 -10.67 -5.76 -9.67
N ARG A 169 -10.80 -6.58 -10.71
CA ARG A 169 -10.31 -7.96 -10.72
C ARG A 169 -8.78 -8.03 -10.59
N GLY A 170 -8.06 -7.20 -11.34
CA GLY A 170 -6.60 -7.10 -11.27
C GLY A 170 -6.11 -6.69 -9.89
N LEU A 171 -6.76 -5.71 -9.27
CA LEU A 171 -6.50 -5.30 -7.89
C LEU A 171 -6.67 -6.47 -6.93
N LEU A 172 -7.78 -7.23 -7.03
CA LEU A 172 -8.05 -8.36 -6.16
C LEU A 172 -7.03 -9.49 -6.33
N HIS A 173 -6.50 -9.73 -7.53
CA HIS A 173 -5.43 -10.71 -7.75
C HIS A 173 -4.17 -10.35 -6.95
N VAL A 174 -3.70 -9.10 -7.08
CA VAL A 174 -2.50 -8.66 -6.39
C VAL A 174 -2.73 -8.54 -4.88
N PHE A 175 -3.86 -7.98 -4.46
CA PHE A 175 -4.23 -7.87 -3.06
C PHE A 175 -4.21 -9.24 -2.36
N THR A 176 -4.88 -10.23 -2.96
CA THR A 176 -4.93 -11.59 -2.40
C THR A 176 -3.55 -12.24 -2.35
N ALA A 177 -2.71 -12.01 -3.35
CA ALA A 177 -1.34 -12.52 -3.34
C ALA A 177 -0.52 -11.87 -2.24
N PHE A 178 -0.45 -10.54 -2.19
CA PHE A 178 0.38 -9.81 -1.23
C PHE A 178 -0.09 -9.99 0.21
N GLN A 179 -1.40 -10.15 0.45
CA GLN A 179 -1.89 -10.47 1.79
C GLN A 179 -1.36 -11.79 2.34
N ARG A 180 -1.08 -12.79 1.48
CA ARG A 180 -0.51 -14.08 1.91
C ARG A 180 0.94 -13.97 2.36
N HIS A 181 1.61 -12.90 1.95
CA HIS A 181 3.04 -12.71 2.14
C HIS A 181 3.37 -11.67 3.20
N THR A 182 2.43 -11.01 3.91
CA THR A 182 2.84 -9.76 4.57
C THR A 182 2.21 -9.38 5.90
N GLY A 183 3.04 -8.70 6.71
CA GLY A 183 2.64 -7.62 7.61
C GLY A 183 2.94 -6.22 7.09
N ILE A 184 2.99 -6.07 5.77
CA ILE A 184 3.06 -4.79 5.07
C ILE A 184 1.63 -4.24 5.05
N PRO A 185 1.37 -3.06 5.62
CA PRO A 185 0.05 -2.44 5.54
C PRO A 185 -0.32 -2.18 4.08
N ILE A 186 -1.52 -2.60 3.68
CA ILE A 186 -2.07 -2.33 2.35
C ILE A 186 -3.30 -1.44 2.52
N ASP A 187 -3.30 -0.28 1.88
CA ASP A 187 -4.47 0.60 1.76
C ASP A 187 -4.96 0.63 0.32
N ILE A 188 -6.25 0.85 0.10
CA ILE A 188 -6.86 0.89 -1.24
C ILE A 188 -7.48 2.27 -1.47
N ARG A 189 -7.03 2.98 -2.51
CA ARG A 189 -7.44 4.36 -2.80
C ARG A 189 -7.75 4.60 -4.27
N GLY A 190 -8.56 5.63 -4.53
CA GLY A 190 -8.82 6.10 -5.88
C GLY A 190 -7.64 6.90 -6.45
N ASP A 191 -7.41 6.73 -7.75
CA ASP A 191 -6.35 7.37 -8.53
C ASP A 191 -6.27 8.89 -8.39
N ARG A 192 -7.41 9.59 -8.41
CA ARG A 192 -7.44 11.06 -8.26
C ARG A 192 -6.80 11.55 -6.97
N TYR A 193 -7.05 10.84 -5.86
CA TYR A 193 -6.49 11.21 -4.57
C TYR A 193 -4.97 11.00 -4.55
N VAL A 194 -4.50 9.86 -5.06
CA VAL A 194 -3.07 9.49 -5.03
C VAL A 194 -2.26 10.30 -6.05
N ALA A 195 -2.84 10.61 -7.22
CA ALA A 195 -2.22 11.47 -8.22
C ALA A 195 -2.01 12.90 -7.70
N ALA A 196 -2.91 13.38 -6.82
CA ALA A 196 -2.76 14.68 -6.14
C ALA A 196 -1.74 14.64 -4.98
N HIS A 197 -1.57 13.49 -4.32
CA HIS A 197 -0.73 13.33 -3.12
C HIS A 197 0.31 12.22 -3.31
N SER A 198 1.19 12.36 -4.31
CA SER A 198 2.13 11.29 -4.71
C SER A 198 3.35 11.17 -3.79
N ASP A 199 3.14 11.18 -2.48
CA ASP A 199 4.16 11.20 -1.43
C ASP A 199 4.45 9.83 -0.81
N ARG A 200 3.98 8.75 -1.44
CA ARG A 200 4.06 7.37 -0.93
C ARG A 200 4.28 6.33 -2.03
N PRO A 201 4.72 5.11 -1.69
CA PRO A 201 4.74 3.98 -2.61
C PRO A 201 3.32 3.55 -2.99
N TYR A 202 3.12 3.25 -4.27
CA TYR A 202 1.83 2.77 -4.75
C TYR A 202 1.97 1.78 -5.92
N LEU A 203 0.96 0.92 -6.06
CA LEU A 203 0.75 0.07 -7.22
C LEU A 203 -0.58 0.45 -7.87
N SER A 204 -0.51 0.96 -9.10
CA SER A 204 -1.65 1.47 -9.84
C SER A 204 -2.20 0.45 -10.82
N PHE A 205 -3.53 0.38 -10.93
CA PHE A 205 -4.24 -0.48 -11.86
C PHE A 205 -4.91 0.35 -12.94
N GLY A 206 -4.62 0.04 -14.20
CA GLY A 206 -5.18 0.72 -15.36
C GLY A 206 -4.17 1.58 -16.11
N LEU A 207 -4.39 1.69 -17.43
CA LEU A 207 -3.56 2.45 -18.35
C LEU A 207 -4.04 3.91 -18.39
N MET A 208 -4.53 4.39 -19.55
CA MET A 208 -4.98 5.77 -19.75
C MET A 208 -6.18 6.16 -18.86
N GLY A 209 -6.91 5.19 -18.32
CA GLY A 209 -8.03 5.40 -17.40
C GLY A 209 -7.60 5.79 -15.97
N ASN A 210 -6.33 5.61 -15.60
CA ASN A 210 -5.82 5.86 -14.26
C ASN A 210 -4.95 7.12 -14.21
N ASP A 211 -5.29 8.06 -13.33
CA ASP A 211 -4.63 9.36 -13.21
C ASP A 211 -3.17 9.26 -12.73
N CYS A 212 -2.80 8.24 -11.95
CA CYS A 212 -1.42 8.01 -11.54
C CYS A 212 -0.55 7.55 -12.73
N THR A 213 -1.06 6.59 -13.51
CA THR A 213 -0.37 6.10 -14.72
C THR A 213 -0.21 7.23 -15.73
N ARG A 214 -1.25 8.04 -15.94
CA ARG A 214 -1.20 9.20 -16.84
C ARG A 214 -0.20 10.25 -16.37
N LYS A 215 -0.22 10.61 -15.09
CA LYS A 215 0.74 11.56 -14.50
C LYS A 215 2.18 11.14 -14.71
N TYR A 216 2.49 9.85 -14.56
CA TYR A 216 3.81 9.31 -14.84
C TYR A 216 4.19 9.48 -16.33
N LEU A 217 3.31 9.08 -17.24
CA LEU A 217 3.58 9.14 -18.69
C LEU A 217 3.69 10.57 -19.23
N GLU A 218 2.96 11.52 -18.64
CA GLU A 218 3.01 12.94 -19.01
C GLU A 218 4.16 13.70 -18.33
N GLY A 219 4.58 13.25 -17.14
CA GLY A 219 5.50 14.00 -16.28
C GLY A 219 6.93 13.48 -16.24
N ALA A 220 7.17 12.21 -16.59
CA ALA A 220 8.52 11.65 -16.61
C ALA A 220 9.31 12.18 -17.82
N GLU A 221 10.56 12.57 -17.62
CA GLU A 221 11.44 13.01 -18.72
C GLU A 221 11.71 11.88 -19.71
N ARG A 222 11.83 10.64 -19.21
CA ARG A 222 12.08 9.42 -19.97
C ARG A 222 11.27 8.27 -19.40
N PRO A 223 9.95 8.19 -19.68
CA PRO A 223 9.15 7.08 -19.20
C PRO A 223 9.63 5.78 -19.85
N LEU A 224 9.80 4.71 -19.06
CA LEU A 224 10.22 3.38 -19.54
C LEU A 224 9.29 2.76 -20.60
N PHE A 225 8.04 3.24 -20.66
CA PHE A 225 7.08 2.88 -21.69
C PHE A 225 6.22 4.08 -22.05
N THR A 226 5.69 4.10 -23.26
CA THR A 226 4.72 5.07 -23.75
C THR A 226 3.59 4.35 -24.47
N VAL A 227 2.47 5.05 -24.66
CA VAL A 227 1.32 4.51 -25.39
C VAL A 227 0.94 5.50 -26.46
N ASP A 228 1.12 5.13 -27.72
CA ASP A 228 0.63 5.92 -28.84
C ASP A 228 -0.79 5.46 -29.16
N GLY A 229 -1.75 6.37 -29.02
CA GLY A 229 -3.10 6.20 -29.53
C GLY A 229 -3.21 7.09 -30.75
N GLY A 230 -3.27 6.49 -31.95
CA GLY A 230 -3.62 7.25 -33.16
C GLY A 230 -4.86 8.12 -32.88
N ALA A 231 -4.95 9.30 -33.50
CA ALA A 231 -5.84 10.42 -33.13
C ALA A 231 -7.36 10.12 -32.97
N GLU A 232 -7.79 8.89 -33.15
CA GLU A 232 -9.11 8.38 -32.81
C GLU A 232 -9.05 7.58 -31.49
N TYR A 233 -9.86 7.98 -30.52
CA TYR A 233 -10.04 7.40 -29.17
C TYR A 233 -10.51 5.92 -29.13
N CYS A 234 -10.10 5.10 -30.08
CA CYS A 234 -10.40 3.69 -30.18
C CYS A 234 -9.19 2.88 -29.67
N SER A 235 -9.33 2.26 -28.50
CA SER A 235 -8.31 1.44 -27.84
C SER A 235 -7.76 0.26 -28.67
N ARG A 236 -8.36 -0.03 -29.84
CA ARG A 236 -7.96 -1.10 -30.75
C ARG A 236 -6.65 -0.84 -31.50
N PHE A 237 -6.19 0.41 -31.58
CA PHE A 237 -4.96 0.78 -32.29
C PHE A 237 -3.90 1.37 -31.37
N ALA A 238 -4.10 1.29 -30.05
CA ALA A 238 -3.10 1.75 -29.11
C ALA A 238 -1.88 0.82 -29.19
N GLN A 239 -0.69 1.41 -29.31
CA GLN A 239 0.58 0.70 -29.37
C GLN A 239 1.42 1.09 -28.15
N LEU A 240 1.93 0.08 -27.45
CA LEU A 240 2.92 0.23 -26.39
C LEU A 240 4.30 0.33 -27.04
N GLU A 241 5.10 1.30 -26.63
CA GLU A 241 6.50 1.43 -27.03
C GLU A 241 7.39 1.57 -25.80
N LEU A 242 8.47 0.81 -25.75
CA LEU A 242 9.46 0.82 -24.67
C LEU A 242 10.67 1.70 -25.03
N THR A 243 11.50 2.05 -24.04
CA THR A 243 12.70 2.88 -24.29
C THR A 243 13.77 2.21 -25.14
N ASP A 244 13.74 0.88 -25.26
CA ASP A 244 14.60 0.12 -26.18
C ASP A 244 14.10 0.11 -27.64
N GLY A 245 12.96 0.75 -27.91
CA GLY A 245 12.29 0.83 -29.22
C GLY A 245 11.40 -0.37 -29.55
N SER A 246 11.27 -1.35 -28.64
CA SER A 246 10.35 -2.48 -28.82
C SER A 246 8.91 -2.02 -28.76
N ARG A 247 8.05 -2.59 -29.62
CA ARG A 247 6.65 -2.17 -29.77
C ARG A 247 5.68 -3.35 -29.69
N TYR A 248 4.57 -3.14 -29.00
CA TYR A 248 3.55 -4.16 -28.74
C TYR A 248 2.15 -3.60 -28.94
N SER A 249 1.24 -4.42 -29.45
CA SER A 249 -0.16 -4.03 -29.67
C SER A 249 -1.07 -5.22 -29.38
N SER A 250 -2.22 -4.96 -28.76
CA SER A 250 -3.27 -5.99 -28.66
C SER A 250 -3.83 -6.29 -30.05
N THR A 251 -4.06 -7.55 -30.34
CA THR A 251 -4.74 -8.03 -31.56
C THR A 251 -6.09 -8.63 -31.18
N GLY A 252 -6.89 -9.07 -32.17
CA GLY A 252 -8.16 -9.75 -31.89
C GLY A 252 -7.99 -11.06 -31.10
N ASP A 253 -6.83 -11.69 -31.23
CA ASP A 253 -6.54 -13.02 -30.67
C ASP A 253 -5.67 -12.96 -29.41
N TYR A 254 -5.24 -11.76 -29.00
CA TYR A 254 -4.28 -11.62 -27.92
C TYR A 254 -4.18 -10.21 -27.35
N ASP A 255 -4.11 -10.10 -26.01
CA ASP A 255 -4.01 -8.83 -25.28
C ASP A 255 -2.61 -8.63 -24.66
N ILE A 256 -2.24 -7.38 -24.40
CA ILE A 256 -0.92 -7.03 -23.86
C ILE A 256 -1.07 -6.37 -22.49
N GLY A 257 -0.46 -6.96 -21.48
CA GLY A 257 -0.25 -6.41 -20.15
C GLY A 257 1.12 -5.78 -19.99
N VAL A 258 1.21 -4.81 -19.08
CA VAL A 258 2.43 -4.09 -18.73
C VAL A 258 2.55 -4.04 -17.22
N ILE A 259 3.72 -4.45 -16.70
CA ILE A 259 4.11 -4.23 -15.32
C ILE A 259 5.34 -3.33 -15.35
N ALA A 260 5.21 -2.10 -14.85
CA ALA A 260 6.34 -1.18 -14.72
C ALA A 260 6.64 -0.92 -13.24
N ARG A 261 7.92 -0.88 -12.88
CA ARG A 261 8.40 -0.43 -11.57
C ARG A 261 9.40 0.70 -11.79
N VAL A 262 9.09 1.87 -11.23
CA VAL A 262 9.86 3.10 -11.46
C VAL A 262 10.14 3.86 -10.17
N ARG A 263 11.24 4.62 -10.15
CA ARG A 263 11.61 5.57 -9.09
C ARG A 263 11.29 6.98 -9.58
N PRO A 264 10.19 7.57 -9.10
CA PRO A 264 9.77 8.89 -9.58
C PRO A 264 10.73 10.01 -9.21
N VAL A 265 11.36 9.92 -8.02
CA VAL A 265 12.27 10.93 -7.48
C VAL A 265 13.34 10.20 -6.63
N PRO A 266 14.33 9.54 -7.25
CA PRO A 266 15.27 8.67 -6.54
C PRO A 266 16.14 9.40 -5.52
N ASP A 267 16.49 10.67 -5.75
CA ASP A 267 17.37 11.44 -4.86
C ASP A 267 16.81 11.62 -3.43
N PRO A 268 15.57 12.15 -3.24
CA PRO A 268 14.98 12.25 -1.91
C PRO A 268 14.39 10.92 -1.41
N HIS A 269 14.10 9.96 -2.29
CA HIS A 269 13.36 8.74 -1.98
C HIS A 269 13.90 7.51 -2.74
N PRO A 270 15.13 7.04 -2.43
CA PRO A 270 15.78 5.96 -3.18
C PRO A 270 15.03 4.63 -3.04
N ASP A 271 14.36 4.40 -1.90
CA ASP A 271 13.62 3.17 -1.62
C ASP A 271 12.15 3.21 -2.05
N ARG A 272 11.72 4.27 -2.75
CA ARG A 272 10.34 4.46 -3.18
C ARG A 272 10.15 4.03 -4.62
N TYR A 273 9.31 3.01 -4.80
CA TYR A 273 8.79 2.67 -6.11
C TYR A 273 7.35 3.11 -6.29
N TRP A 274 7.06 3.57 -7.50
CA TRP A 274 5.74 3.52 -8.10
C TRP A 274 5.68 2.33 -9.04
N MET A 275 4.60 1.57 -8.97
CA MET A 275 4.38 0.44 -9.84
C MET A 275 3.08 0.60 -10.61
N PHE A 276 3.04 0.05 -11.82
CA PHE A 276 1.89 0.12 -12.70
C PHE A 276 1.57 -1.27 -13.25
N CYS A 277 0.37 -1.76 -12.98
CA CYS A 277 -0.27 -2.83 -13.73
C CYS A 277 -1.21 -2.19 -14.74
N ALA A 278 -0.84 -2.23 -16.01
CA ALA A 278 -1.59 -1.64 -17.10
C ALA A 278 -1.74 -2.62 -18.26
N GLY A 279 -2.49 -2.25 -19.30
CA GLY A 279 -2.60 -3.10 -20.47
C GLY A 279 -3.43 -2.53 -21.61
N LEU A 280 -3.17 -3.09 -22.78
CA LEU A 280 -3.89 -2.92 -24.03
C LEU A 280 -4.84 -4.10 -24.23
N GLY A 281 -6.04 -3.80 -24.74
CA GLY A 281 -7.10 -4.77 -24.90
C GLY A 281 -7.85 -5.12 -23.61
N PRO A 282 -8.94 -5.91 -23.70
CA PRO A 282 -9.84 -6.15 -22.56
C PRO A 282 -9.22 -6.87 -21.36
N ARG A 283 -8.18 -7.69 -21.56
CA ARG A 283 -7.58 -8.53 -20.52
C ARG A 283 -6.15 -8.17 -20.17
N GLY A 284 -5.50 -7.28 -20.92
CA GLY A 284 -4.08 -6.96 -20.75
C GLY A 284 -3.72 -6.57 -19.31
N MET A 285 -4.51 -5.68 -18.71
CA MET A 285 -4.29 -5.23 -17.33
C MET A 285 -4.50 -6.35 -16.30
N THR A 286 -5.56 -7.14 -16.48
CA THR A 286 -5.87 -8.25 -15.57
C THR A 286 -4.82 -9.35 -15.67
N GLY A 287 -4.33 -9.65 -16.87
CA GLY A 287 -3.23 -10.57 -17.10
C GLY A 287 -1.90 -10.08 -16.52
N ALA A 288 -1.56 -8.79 -16.67
CA ALA A 288 -0.41 -8.20 -15.99
C ALA A 288 -0.50 -8.36 -14.47
N SER A 289 -1.66 -8.05 -13.89
CA SER A 289 -1.91 -8.18 -12.45
C SER A 289 -1.79 -9.63 -11.98
N ARG A 290 -2.30 -10.58 -12.77
CA ARG A 290 -2.20 -12.00 -12.48
C ARG A 290 -0.77 -12.52 -12.58
N TYR A 291 -0.03 -12.12 -13.62
CA TYR A 291 1.37 -12.48 -13.75
C TYR A 291 2.18 -11.94 -12.58
N LEU A 292 1.97 -10.68 -12.18
CA LEU A 292 2.60 -10.10 -11.01
C LEU A 292 2.29 -10.90 -9.74
N ALA A 293 1.01 -11.20 -9.50
CA ALA A 293 0.57 -11.97 -8.34
C ALA A 293 1.23 -13.35 -8.23
N GLY A 294 1.49 -14.03 -9.36
CA GLY A 294 2.11 -15.35 -9.40
C GLY A 294 3.64 -15.36 -9.55
N CYS A 295 4.24 -14.28 -10.05
CA CYS A 295 5.63 -14.27 -10.51
C CYS A 295 6.47 -13.10 -9.98
N TRP A 296 6.03 -12.38 -8.94
CA TRP A 296 6.79 -11.27 -8.35
C TRP A 296 8.19 -11.68 -7.84
N SER A 297 8.34 -12.85 -7.19
CA SER A 297 9.65 -13.30 -6.65
C SER A 297 10.63 -13.67 -7.77
N PRO A 298 10.26 -14.48 -8.78
CA PRO A 298 11.09 -14.69 -9.97
C PRO A 298 11.43 -13.40 -10.72
N LEU A 299 10.51 -12.42 -10.78
CA LEU A 299 10.81 -11.10 -11.31
C LEU A 299 11.89 -10.41 -10.47
N GLN A 300 11.72 -10.35 -9.14
CA GLN A 300 12.68 -9.73 -8.22
C GLN A 300 14.09 -10.31 -8.37
N GLN A 301 14.22 -11.63 -8.51
CA GLN A 301 15.51 -12.29 -8.71
C GLN A 301 16.23 -11.85 -9.99
N ARG A 302 15.48 -11.46 -11.03
CA ARG A 302 16.04 -11.00 -12.32
C ARG A 302 16.34 -9.51 -12.34
N VAL A 303 15.44 -8.70 -11.77
CA VAL A 303 15.53 -7.23 -11.84
C VAL A 303 16.39 -6.64 -10.71
N GLY A 304 16.43 -7.31 -9.55
CA GLY A 304 17.13 -6.79 -8.37
C GLY A 304 16.49 -5.50 -7.87
N ASP A 305 17.29 -4.47 -7.67
CA ASP A 305 16.84 -3.13 -7.23
C ASP A 305 16.75 -2.11 -8.39
N ARG A 306 16.56 -2.60 -9.63
CA ARG A 306 16.51 -1.74 -10.82
C ARG A 306 15.09 -1.45 -11.27
N GLU A 307 14.87 -0.31 -11.89
CA GLU A 307 13.63 -0.03 -12.58
C GLU A 307 13.44 -0.98 -13.77
N PHE A 308 12.20 -1.35 -14.09
CA PHE A 308 11.94 -2.30 -15.16
C PHE A 308 10.55 -2.13 -15.76
N VAL A 309 10.39 -2.67 -16.97
CA VAL A 309 9.10 -2.93 -17.61
C VAL A 309 9.05 -4.38 -18.08
N ALA A 310 8.05 -5.11 -17.59
CA ALA A 310 7.70 -6.44 -18.08
C ALA A 310 6.46 -6.33 -18.98
N VAL A 311 6.61 -6.82 -20.21
CA VAL A 311 5.49 -7.00 -21.14
C VAL A 311 4.99 -8.42 -20.95
N VAL A 312 3.73 -8.51 -20.55
CA VAL A 312 3.01 -9.77 -20.31
C VAL A 312 2.02 -9.91 -21.42
N GLY A 313 2.00 -11.05 -22.09
CA GLY A 313 0.98 -11.28 -23.07
C GLY A 313 -0.08 -12.26 -22.55
N VAL A 314 -1.31 -12.07 -23.03
CA VAL A 314 -2.53 -12.68 -22.46
C VAL A 314 -3.39 -13.26 -23.58
N GLY A 315 -3.63 -14.57 -23.54
CA GLY A 315 -4.54 -15.22 -24.48
C GLY A 315 -6.00 -14.83 -24.28
N THR A 316 -6.81 -15.01 -25.32
CA THR A 316 -8.22 -14.60 -25.35
C THR A 316 -9.17 -15.50 -24.58
N ASP A 317 -8.78 -16.74 -24.27
CA ASP A 317 -9.66 -17.71 -23.64
C ASP A 317 -9.76 -17.52 -22.12
N SER A 318 -8.64 -17.34 -21.42
CA SER A 318 -8.60 -17.15 -19.96
C SER A 318 -7.54 -16.12 -19.54
N ASP A 319 -7.77 -15.44 -18.42
CA ASP A 319 -6.71 -14.68 -17.75
C ASP A 319 -5.56 -15.60 -17.28
N ASP A 320 -5.75 -16.93 -17.28
CA ASP A 320 -4.74 -17.92 -16.89
C ASP A 320 -3.60 -18.09 -17.92
N THR A 321 -3.79 -17.65 -19.16
CA THR A 321 -2.83 -17.85 -20.26
C THR A 321 -1.82 -16.71 -20.35
N VAL A 322 -1.28 -16.31 -19.20
CA VAL A 322 -0.29 -15.24 -19.10
C VAL A 322 1.12 -15.77 -19.25
N HIS A 323 1.94 -15.08 -20.03
CA HIS A 323 3.37 -15.33 -20.08
C HIS A 323 4.15 -14.05 -20.29
N LEU A 324 5.42 -14.06 -19.89
CA LEU A 324 6.32 -12.95 -20.09
C LEU A 324 6.81 -12.96 -21.54
N GLU A 325 6.51 -11.90 -22.27
CA GLU A 325 6.99 -11.71 -23.64
C GLU A 325 8.34 -11.00 -23.66
N HIS A 326 8.48 -9.98 -22.81
CA HIS A 326 9.68 -9.16 -22.76
C HIS A 326 9.92 -8.62 -21.37
N LEU A 327 11.19 -8.47 -21.01
CA LEU A 327 11.60 -7.81 -19.78
C LEU A 327 12.71 -6.82 -20.10
N LEU A 328 12.35 -5.55 -20.09
CA LEU A 328 13.29 -4.44 -20.16
C LEU A 328 13.69 -4.08 -18.72
N ILE A 329 14.99 -4.05 -18.46
CA ILE A 329 15.55 -3.58 -17.19
C ILE A 329 16.33 -2.33 -17.49
N ASP A 330 16.00 -1.25 -16.80
CA ASP A 330 16.71 0.01 -17.00
C ASP A 330 18.18 -0.17 -16.60
N SER A 331 19.07 0.32 -17.45
CA SER A 331 20.50 0.23 -17.22
C SER A 331 20.93 1.54 -16.59
N GLU A 332 21.56 1.49 -15.40
CA GLU A 332 22.16 2.67 -14.78
C GLU A 332 23.00 3.44 -15.83
N THR A 333 22.64 4.69 -16.10
CA THR A 333 23.57 5.68 -16.65
C THR A 333 24.45 6.24 -15.55
#